data_AF-A0A3D5DC68-F1
#
_entry.id   AF-A0A3D5DC68-F1
#
_cell.length_a   1.000
_cell.length_b   1.000
_cell.length_c   1.000
_cell.angle_alpha   90.00
_cell.angle_beta   90.00
_cell.angle_gamma   90.00
#
_symmetry.space_group_name_H-M   'P 1'
#
loop_
_entity.id
_entity.type
_entity.pdbx_description
1 polymer ?
#
loop_
_entity_poly.entity_id
_entity_poly.type
_entity_poly.pdbx_seq_one_letter_code
_entity_poly.pdbx_strand_id
1 'polypeptide(L)' 'MVETEFFAMDGYAFYVWGSYGLSAVILIANAMLPRIREKSLLKRIARGYSED' A
#
# COMPACT_ATOMS: atom_id res chain seq x y z
N MET A 1 7.57 22.75 25.43
CA MET A 1 8.33 21.54 25.03
C MET A 1 7.41 20.32 25.13
N VAL A 2 6.34 20.27 24.33
CA VAL A 2 5.29 19.20 24.40
C VAL A 2 5.48 18.15 23.30
N GLU A 3 6.25 18.48 22.25
CA GLU A 3 6.39 17.64 21.06
C GLU A 3 7.12 16.33 21.37
N THR A 4 8.15 16.36 22.21
CA THR A 4 8.96 15.17 22.52
C THR A 4 8.19 14.13 23.34
N GLU A 5 7.22 14.54 24.18
CA GLU A 5 6.43 13.60 25.00
C GLU A 5 5.39 12.83 24.18
N PHE A 6 4.90 13.40 23.08
CA PHE A 6 4.00 12.72 22.14
C PHE A 6 4.72 11.63 21.32
N PHE A 7 6.00 11.83 21.00
CA PHE A 7 6.81 10.88 20.24
C PHE A 7 7.54 9.87 21.15
N ALA A 8 7.88 10.26 22.37
CA ALA A 8 8.55 9.44 23.37
C ALA A 8 7.60 9.08 24.53
N MET A 9 6.41 8.55 24.22
CA MET A 9 5.68 7.73 25.19
C MET A 9 6.36 6.35 25.26
N ASP A 10 7.54 6.28 25.88
CA ASP A 10 8.39 5.15 26.37
C ASP A 10 7.99 3.65 26.11
N GLY A 11 7.27 3.34 25.03
CA GLY A 11 6.69 2.03 24.72
C GLY A 11 5.43 2.01 23.81
N TYR A 12 4.59 3.05 23.82
CA TYR A 12 3.32 3.10 23.06
C TYR A 12 3.43 3.68 21.64
N ALA A 13 4.43 4.53 21.40
CA ALA A 13 4.64 5.15 20.09
C ALA A 13 4.83 4.08 18.98
N PHE A 14 5.51 2.97 19.28
CA PHE A 14 5.70 1.86 18.35
C PHE A 14 4.38 1.20 17.93
N TYR A 15 3.40 1.09 18.84
CA TYR A 15 2.08 0.54 18.54
C TYR A 15 1.26 1.46 17.64
N VAL A 16 1.29 2.76 17.91
CA VAL A 16 0.58 3.77 17.12
C VAL A 16 1.20 3.84 15.73
N TRP A 17 2.48 4.14 15.64
CA TRP A 17 3.21 4.24 14.36
C TRP A 17 3.24 2.92 13.59
N GLY A 18 3.30 1.77 14.27
CA GLY A 18 3.18 0.46 13.65
C GLY A 18 1.81 0.21 13.02
N SER A 19 0.72 0.61 13.69
CA SER A 19 -0.64 0.49 13.15
C SER A 19 -0.86 1.42 11.96
N TYR A 20 -0.33 2.65 12.01
CA TYR A 20 -0.34 3.58 10.89
C TYR A 20 0.52 3.08 9.71
N GLY A 21 1.71 2.55 9.99
CA GLY A 21 2.59 1.95 9.00
C GLY A 21 1.94 0.74 8.31
N LEU A 22 1.33 -0.16 9.08
CA LEU A 22 0.61 -1.32 8.54
C LEU A 22 -0.58 -0.87 7.68
N SER A 23 -1.33 0.12 8.13
CA SER A 23 -2.45 0.68 7.35
C SER A 23 -1.95 1.31 6.04
N ALA A 24 -0.85 2.05 6.07
CA ALA A 24 -0.23 2.62 4.88
C ALA A 24 0.24 1.53 3.91
N VAL A 25 0.87 0.46 4.41
CA VAL A 25 1.29 -0.70 3.60
C VAL A 25 0.09 -1.36 2.93
N ILE A 26 -1.01 -1.57 3.67
CA ILE A 26 -2.24 -2.15 3.11
C ILE A 26 -2.80 -1.24 2.01
N LEU A 27 -2.88 0.07 2.23
CA LEU A 27 -3.37 1.02 1.23
C LEU A 27 -2.49 1.04 -0.03
N ILE A 28 -1.16 1.05 0.13
CA ILE A 28 -0.21 1.00 -0.98
C ILE A 28 -0.37 -0.31 -1.75
N ALA A 29 -0.43 -1.45 -1.06
CA ALA A 29 -0.63 -2.75 -1.68
C ALA A 29 -1.97 -2.79 -2.45
N ASN A 30 -3.04 -2.27 -1.86
CA ASN A 30 -4.36 -2.20 -2.47
C ASN A 30 -4.39 -1.30 -3.71
N ALA A 31 -3.57 -0.24 -3.75
CA ALA A 31 -3.43 0.63 -4.92
C ALA A 31 -2.49 0.05 -6.00
N MET A 32 -1.44 -0.69 -5.61
CA MET A 32 -0.47 -1.27 -6.55
C MET A 32 -1.00 -2.53 -7.24
N LEU A 33 -1.70 -3.41 -6.51
CA LEU A 33 -2.29 -4.65 -7.04
C LEU A 33 -3.19 -4.44 -8.29
N PRO A 34 -4.16 -3.51 -8.30
CA PRO A 34 -5.00 -3.27 -9.46
C PRO A 34 -4.20 -2.72 -10.63
N ARG A 35 -3.21 -1.85 -10.41
CA ARG A 35 -2.34 -1.34 -11.49
C ARG A 35 -1.51 -2.43 -12.15
N ILE A 36 -1.05 -3.43 -11.39
CA ILE A 36 -0.33 -4.58 -11.94
C ILE A 36 -1.28 -5.49 -12.73
N ARG A 37 -2.50 -5.72 -12.20
CA ARG A 37 -3.52 -6.56 -12.86
C ARG A 37 -4.04 -5.93 -14.15
N GLU A 38 -4.24 -4.62 -14.17
CA GLU A 38 -4.70 -3.86 -15.34
C GLU A 38 -3.77 -4.08 -16.55
N LYS A 39 -2.46 -3.94 -16.35
CA LYS A 39 -1.45 -4.20 -17.40
C LYS A 39 -1.49 -5.64 -17.90
N SER A 40 -1.73 -6.60 -17.01
CA SER A 40 -1.87 -8.01 -17.35
C SER A 40 -3.12 -8.28 -18.20
N LEU A 41 -4.25 -7.66 -17.86
CA LEU A 41 -5.52 -7.81 -18.58
C LEU A 41 -5.45 -7.20 -19.97
N LEU A 42 -4.94 -5.97 -20.10
CA LEU A 42 -4.72 -5.32 -21.40
C LEU A 42 -3.83 -6.17 -22.32
N LYS A 43 -2.75 -6.75 -21.78
CA LYS A 43 -1.85 -7.64 -22.54
C LYS A 43 -2.49 -8.98 -22.93
N ARG A 44 -3.53 -9.44 -22.22
CA ARG A 44 -4.31 -10.62 -22.62
C ARG A 44 -5.29 -10.28 -23.75
N ILE A 45 -5.98 -9.15 -23.65
CA ILE A 45 -6.93 -8.70 -24.69
C ILE A 45 -6.19 -8.41 -26.00
N ALA A 46 -5.05 -7.73 -25.94
CA ALA A 46 -4.25 -7.40 -27.13
C ALA A 46 -3.69 -8.64 -27.86
N ARG A 47 -3.47 -9.76 -27.17
CA ARG A 47 -3.05 -11.02 -27.80
C ARG A 47 -4.21 -11.83 -28.36
N GLY A 48 -5.40 -11.75 -27.75
CA GLY A 48 -6.58 -12.42 -28.29
C GLY A 48 -7.11 -11.81 -29.59
N TYR A 49 -6.73 -10.56 -29.90
CA TYR A 49 -7.16 -9.84 -31.10
C TYR A 49 -6.25 -10.06 -32.33
N SER A 50 -5.08 -10.71 -32.17
CA SER A 50 -4.16 -10.96 -33.30
C SER A 50 -4.39 -12.31 -34.00
N GLU A 51 -5.31 -13.13 -33.47
CA GLU A 51 -5.63 -14.45 -34.01
C GLU A 51 -6.91 -14.49 -34.87
N ASP A 52 -7.56 -13.34 -35.10
CA ASP A 52 -8.69 -13.15 -36.05
C ASP A 52 -8.27 -12.23 -37.20
#